data_AF-A0A7L3YBU6-F1
#
_entry.id   AF-A0A7L3YBU6-F1
#
_cell.length_a   1.000
_cell.length_b   1.000
_cell.length_c   1.000
_cell.angle_alpha   90.00
_cell.angle_beta   90.00
_cell.angle_gamma   90.00
#
_symmetry.space_group_name_H-M   'P 1'
#
loop_
_entity.id
_entity.type
_entity.pdbx_description
1 polymer ?
#
loop_
_entity_poly.entity_id
_entity_poly.type
_entity_poly.pdbx_seq_one_letter_code
_entity_poly.pdbx_strand_id
1 'polypeptide(L)'
;LRLIYTTTAVQRKNAGASGPEKYTEAFIKKQIEEFNLGKRHLANMMGEDPETFTQEDIDRAIAYLFPSGLFDKQARPMMKHPTEIFPEQRKIQWGEDGRPFHFLFYTGKQSYYSLMHETYEKLLSVQKYQDQLTAQDLPPQKEKRNLAGSRWLTKIELEEMLLEKLSDDDYSRFIQLLQKLMTLPCGNIEEKYIQKFSKVVPAQLQKIVIEPLKYDERGVAFSTGEG
;
A
#
# COMPACT_ATOMS: atom_id res chain seq x y z
N LEU A 1 -59.99 -40.91 -14.87
CA LEU A 1 -58.61 -40.38 -14.82
C LEU A 1 -58.60 -39.00 -15.47
N ARG A 2 -58.54 -37.91 -14.70
CA ARG A 2 -58.45 -36.54 -15.25
C ARG A 2 -56.97 -36.17 -15.37
N LEU A 3 -56.49 -35.93 -16.58
CA LEU A 3 -55.17 -35.33 -16.79
C LEU A 3 -55.22 -33.86 -16.36
N ILE A 4 -54.39 -33.48 -15.39
CA ILE A 4 -54.14 -32.09 -15.02
C ILE A 4 -52.96 -31.64 -15.90
N TYR A 5 -53.22 -30.76 -16.87
CA TYR A 5 -52.17 -30.14 -17.67
C TYR A 5 -51.54 -29.01 -16.85
N THR A 6 -50.33 -29.21 -16.34
CA THR A 6 -49.56 -28.15 -15.68
C THR A 6 -48.79 -27.37 -16.73
N THR A 7 -49.31 -26.22 -17.15
CA THR A 7 -48.58 -25.29 -18.00
C THR A 7 -47.51 -24.58 -17.15
N THR A 8 -46.24 -24.95 -17.30
CA THR A 8 -45.12 -24.22 -16.68
C THR A 8 -44.91 -22.90 -17.42
N ALA A 9 -45.27 -21.78 -16.79
CA ALA A 9 -44.97 -20.46 -17.33
C ALA A 9 -43.46 -20.21 -17.32
N VAL A 10 -42.88 -19.82 -18.47
CA VAL A 10 -41.47 -19.44 -18.59
C VAL A 10 -41.21 -18.23 -17.70
N GLN A 11 -40.51 -18.43 -16.58
CA GLN A 11 -40.04 -17.34 -15.73
C GLN A 11 -39.01 -16.51 -16.49
N ARG A 12 -39.19 -15.19 -16.54
CA ARG A 12 -38.18 -14.26 -17.09
C ARG A 12 -36.91 -14.40 -16.25
N LYS A 13 -35.77 -14.57 -16.93
CA LYS A 13 -34.45 -14.53 -16.27
C LYS A 13 -34.29 -13.15 -15.63
N ASN A 14 -34.05 -13.11 -14.33
CA ASN A 14 -33.75 -11.88 -13.63
C ASN A 14 -32.49 -11.26 -14.25
N ALA A 15 -32.55 -9.96 -14.57
CA ALA A 15 -31.36 -9.22 -14.95
C ALA A 15 -30.35 -9.30 -13.80
N GLY A 16 -29.10 -9.64 -14.10
CA GLY A 16 -28.05 -9.73 -13.09
C GLY A 16 -27.96 -8.42 -12.32
N ALA A 17 -27.87 -8.50 -10.98
CA ALA A 17 -27.62 -7.33 -10.15
C ALA A 17 -26.41 -6.56 -10.69
N SER A 18 -26.42 -5.23 -10.56
CA SER A 18 -25.31 -4.37 -10.95
C SER A 18 -24.01 -4.93 -10.35
N GLY A 19 -23.08 -5.32 -11.22
CA GLY A 19 -21.76 -5.81 -10.80
C GLY A 19 -20.97 -4.71 -10.06
N PRO A 20 -19.79 -5.05 -9.52
CA PRO A 20 -18.95 -4.08 -8.82
C PRO A 20 -18.67 -2.86 -9.71
N GLU A 21 -18.78 -1.66 -9.14
CA GLU A 21 -18.54 -0.39 -9.85
C GLU A 21 -17.12 -0.39 -10.43
N LYS A 22 -17.02 -0.35 -11.76
CA LYS A 22 -15.73 -0.22 -12.46
C LYS A 22 -15.52 1.25 -12.78
N TYR A 23 -14.45 1.83 -12.26
CA TYR A 23 -14.10 3.23 -12.49
C TYR A 23 -13.23 3.30 -13.76
N THR A 24 -13.79 3.86 -14.82
CA THR A 24 -13.03 4.04 -16.07
C THR A 24 -12.04 5.19 -15.93
N GLU A 25 -10.97 5.17 -16.74
CA GLU A 25 -9.99 6.27 -16.76
C GLU A 25 -10.65 7.62 -17.06
N ALA A 26 -11.66 7.63 -17.94
CA ALA A 26 -12.45 8.82 -18.25
C ALA A 26 -13.25 9.33 -17.04
N PHE A 27 -13.79 8.44 -16.22
CA PHE A 27 -14.48 8.80 -14.98
C PHE A 27 -13.52 9.45 -13.99
N ILE A 28 -12.36 8.83 -13.74
CA ILE A 28 -11.35 9.36 -12.84
C ILE A 28 -10.86 10.74 -13.30
N LYS A 29 -10.63 10.91 -14.62
CA LYS A 29 -10.24 12.22 -15.19
C LYS A 29 -11.30 13.30 -14.92
N LYS A 30 -12.58 12.98 -15.13
CA LYS A 30 -13.68 13.89 -14.84
C LYS A 30 -13.73 14.26 -13.35
N GLN A 31 -13.54 13.30 -12.46
CA GLN A 31 -13.51 13.55 -11.01
C GLN A 31 -12.34 14.46 -10.60
N ILE A 32 -11.19 14.38 -11.29
CA ILE A 32 -10.06 15.29 -11.03
C ILE A 32 -10.41 16.72 -11.44
N GLU A 33 -11.07 16.90 -12.58
CA GLU A 33 -11.53 18.21 -13.04
C GLU A 33 -12.57 18.81 -12.06
N GLU A 34 -13.54 18.00 -11.61
CA GLU A 34 -14.54 18.38 -10.62
C GLU A 34 -13.90 18.73 -9.25
N PHE A 35 -12.91 17.96 -8.80
CA PHE A 35 -12.16 18.25 -7.57
C PHE A 35 -11.42 19.58 -7.65
N ASN A 36 -10.72 19.85 -8.76
CA ASN A 36 -9.98 21.10 -8.94
C ASN A 36 -10.90 22.32 -8.99
N LEU A 37 -12.07 22.19 -9.63
CA LEU A 37 -13.09 23.23 -9.65
C LEU A 37 -13.67 23.45 -8.24
N GLY A 38 -14.02 22.36 -7.55
CA GLY A 38 -14.51 22.38 -6.18
C GLY A 38 -13.52 23.02 -5.21
N LYS A 39 -12.22 22.76 -5.37
CA LYS A 39 -11.15 23.34 -4.55
C LYS A 39 -11.15 24.87 -4.65
N ARG A 40 -11.26 25.41 -5.87
CA ARG A 40 -11.34 26.86 -6.10
C ARG A 40 -12.60 27.47 -5.49
N HIS A 41 -13.74 26.80 -5.60
CA HIS A 41 -14.98 27.25 -4.98
C HIS A 41 -14.90 27.23 -3.45
N LEU A 42 -14.30 26.21 -2.86
CA LEU A 42 -14.11 26.11 -1.41
C LEU A 42 -13.20 27.21 -0.90
N ALA A 43 -12.07 27.47 -1.55
CA ALA A 43 -11.19 28.59 -1.22
C ALA A 43 -11.94 29.93 -1.26
N ASN A 44 -12.73 30.18 -2.32
CA ASN A 44 -13.53 31.39 -2.43
C ASN A 44 -14.59 31.53 -1.32
N MET A 45 -15.24 30.43 -0.90
CA MET A 45 -16.19 30.46 0.22
C MET A 45 -15.52 30.76 1.55
N MET A 46 -14.27 30.30 1.74
CA MET A 46 -13.49 30.53 2.94
C MET A 46 -12.72 31.86 2.93
N GLY A 47 -12.70 32.57 1.80
CA GLY A 47 -11.94 33.82 1.64
C GLY A 47 -10.42 33.61 1.56
N GLU A 48 -9.97 32.41 1.19
CA GLU A 48 -8.56 32.03 1.07
C GLU A 48 -8.11 32.05 -0.40
N ASP A 49 -6.79 32.12 -0.61
CA ASP A 49 -6.19 32.05 -1.96
C ASP A 49 -6.22 30.62 -2.53
N PRO A 50 -6.83 30.37 -3.72
CA PRO A 50 -6.95 29.03 -4.29
C PRO A 50 -5.63 28.31 -4.58
N GLU A 51 -4.56 29.05 -4.85
CA GLU A 51 -3.25 28.48 -5.20
C GLU A 51 -2.50 28.00 -3.97
N THR A 52 -2.62 28.73 -2.85
CA THR A 52 -1.99 28.38 -1.56
C THR A 52 -2.83 27.38 -0.74
N PHE A 53 -4.05 27.08 -1.17
CA PHE A 53 -4.99 26.24 -0.43
C PHE A 53 -4.53 24.77 -0.34
N THR A 54 -4.22 24.29 0.86
CA THR A 54 -3.69 22.94 1.13
C THR A 54 -4.79 21.92 1.44
N GLN A 55 -4.46 20.63 1.52
CA GLN A 55 -5.44 19.58 1.88
C GLN A 55 -5.89 19.73 3.34
N GLU A 56 -5.02 20.22 4.22
CA GLU A 56 -5.35 20.52 5.60
C GLU A 56 -6.38 21.65 5.69
N ASP A 57 -6.27 22.68 4.84
CA ASP A 57 -7.25 23.76 4.77
C ASP A 57 -8.61 23.26 4.27
N ILE A 58 -8.61 22.37 3.25
CA ILE A 58 -9.82 21.69 2.77
C ILE A 58 -10.49 20.92 3.92
N ASP A 59 -9.73 20.08 4.63
CA ASP A 59 -10.26 19.25 5.71
C ASP A 59 -10.85 20.10 6.84
N ARG A 60 -10.20 21.22 7.21
CA ARG A 60 -10.75 22.19 8.19
C ARG A 60 -12.04 22.83 7.68
N ALA A 61 -12.05 23.29 6.43
CA ALA A 61 -13.21 23.95 5.84
C ALA A 61 -14.41 23.00 5.76
N ILE A 62 -14.22 21.75 5.34
CA ILE A 62 -15.27 20.73 5.29
C ILE A 62 -15.79 20.41 6.70
N ALA A 63 -14.90 20.28 7.69
CA ALA A 63 -15.32 20.03 9.07
C ALA A 63 -16.15 21.18 9.66
N TYR A 64 -15.89 22.42 9.23
CA TYR A 64 -16.66 23.60 9.63
C TYR A 64 -18.00 23.70 8.90
N LEU A 65 -18.02 23.54 7.57
CA LEU A 65 -19.23 23.68 6.75
C LEU A 65 -20.22 22.51 6.95
N PHE A 66 -19.69 21.29 7.15
CA PHE A 66 -20.46 20.06 7.31
C PHE A 66 -20.06 19.33 8.59
N PRO A 67 -20.40 19.88 9.78
CA PRO A 67 -20.00 19.30 11.04
C PRO A 67 -20.66 17.94 11.26
N SER A 68 -19.85 16.90 11.45
CA SER A 68 -20.30 15.53 11.70
C SER A 68 -19.77 15.03 13.05
N GLY A 69 -20.68 14.57 13.90
CA GLY A 69 -20.39 13.98 15.22
C GLY A 69 -20.11 12.48 15.19
N LEU A 70 -19.97 11.86 14.01
CA LEU A 70 -19.72 10.43 13.90
C LEU A 70 -18.36 10.05 14.49
N PHE A 71 -18.33 9.00 15.31
CA PHE A 71 -17.09 8.49 15.91
C PHE A 71 -16.14 7.91 14.86
N ASP A 72 -16.69 7.22 13.86
CA ASP A 72 -15.90 6.73 12.74
C ASP A 72 -15.53 7.89 11.81
N LYS A 73 -14.22 8.12 11.65
CA LYS A 73 -13.67 9.18 10.80
C LYS A 73 -13.90 8.91 9.31
N GLN A 74 -13.99 7.64 8.90
CA GLN A 74 -14.21 7.26 7.49
C GLN A 74 -15.65 7.54 7.04
N ALA A 75 -16.59 7.62 7.98
CA ALA A 75 -17.99 7.93 7.70
C ALA A 75 -18.30 9.44 7.68
N ARG A 76 -17.30 10.29 7.93
CA ARG A 76 -17.47 11.76 7.92
C ARG A 76 -17.40 12.31 6.50
N PRO A 77 -18.03 13.47 6.23
CA PRO A 77 -17.82 14.20 4.98
C PRO A 77 -16.32 14.46 4.75
N MET A 78 -15.82 14.13 3.56
CA MET A 78 -14.44 14.37 3.17
C MET A 78 -14.35 14.79 1.71
N MET A 79 -13.37 15.61 1.38
CA MET A 79 -13.07 16.02 0.01
C MET A 79 -11.57 15.85 -0.23
N LYS A 80 -11.20 14.84 -1.01
CA LYS A 80 -9.80 14.48 -1.29
C LYS A 80 -9.58 14.27 -2.78
N HIS A 81 -8.31 14.18 -3.18
CA HIS A 81 -7.98 13.89 -4.56
C HIS A 81 -8.53 12.50 -4.97
N PRO A 82 -9.09 12.33 -6.19
CA PRO A 82 -9.71 11.07 -6.61
C PRO A 82 -8.82 9.83 -6.51
N THR A 83 -7.50 9.97 -6.63
CA THR A 83 -6.56 8.86 -6.49
C THR A 83 -6.46 8.31 -5.06
N GLU A 84 -6.86 9.08 -4.05
CA GLU A 84 -6.89 8.63 -2.65
C GLU A 84 -8.25 8.02 -2.27
N ILE A 85 -9.31 8.40 -2.99
CA ILE A 85 -10.68 7.95 -2.72
C ILE A 85 -10.96 6.64 -3.45
N PHE A 86 -10.65 6.59 -4.75
CA PHE A 86 -10.94 5.43 -5.58
C PHE A 86 -9.78 4.43 -5.50
N PRO A 87 -10.07 3.14 -5.29
CA PRO A 87 -9.04 2.11 -5.25
C PRO A 87 -8.34 2.04 -6.61
N GLU A 88 -7.01 1.88 -6.60
CA GLU A 88 -6.26 1.67 -7.83
C GLU A 88 -6.74 0.40 -8.54
N GLN A 89 -7.12 0.56 -9.81
CA GLN A 89 -7.61 -0.53 -10.64
C GLN A 89 -6.54 -0.95 -11.64
N ARG A 90 -6.47 -2.25 -11.92
CA ARG A 90 -5.61 -2.74 -13.00
C ARG A 90 -6.11 -2.18 -14.32
N LYS A 91 -5.17 -1.65 -15.09
CA LYS A 91 -5.41 -1.27 -16.48
C LYS A 91 -5.73 -2.51 -17.32
N ILE A 92 -6.29 -2.26 -18.49
CA ILE A 92 -6.51 -3.28 -19.51
C ILE A 92 -5.16 -3.97 -19.80
N GLN A 93 -5.14 -5.31 -19.79
CA GLN A 93 -3.91 -6.10 -19.84
C GLN A 93 -3.57 -6.62 -21.24
N TRP A 94 -4.35 -6.25 -22.25
CA TRP A 94 -4.18 -6.64 -23.66
C TRP A 94 -4.54 -5.48 -24.58
N GLY A 95 -3.99 -5.51 -25.81
CA GLY A 95 -4.31 -4.54 -26.86
C GLY A 95 -5.59 -4.86 -27.60
N GLU A 96 -5.91 -4.07 -28.62
CA GLU A 96 -7.04 -4.33 -29.54
C GLU A 96 -6.88 -5.64 -30.32
N ASP A 97 -5.64 -6.07 -30.52
CA ASP A 97 -5.27 -7.36 -31.11
C ASP A 97 -5.58 -8.57 -30.19
N GLY A 98 -5.97 -8.30 -28.94
CA GLY A 98 -6.23 -9.33 -27.93
C GLY A 98 -4.97 -9.97 -27.35
N ARG A 99 -3.76 -9.51 -27.74
CA ARG A 99 -2.51 -10.04 -27.22
C ARG A 99 -2.22 -9.45 -25.84
N PRO A 100 -1.97 -10.28 -24.80
CA PRO A 100 -1.57 -9.76 -23.51
C PRO A 100 -0.21 -9.03 -23.54
N PHE A 101 -0.09 -7.96 -22.76
CA PHE A 101 1.15 -7.19 -22.67
C PHE A 101 2.25 -7.93 -21.90
N HIS A 102 1.86 -8.74 -20.91
CA HIS A 102 2.80 -9.45 -20.05
C HIS A 102 2.89 -10.93 -20.42
N PHE A 103 4.11 -11.48 -20.48
CA PHE A 103 4.34 -12.88 -20.84
C PHE A 103 3.76 -13.88 -19.82
N LEU A 104 3.72 -13.51 -18.53
CA LEU A 104 3.08 -14.30 -17.47
C LEU A 104 1.58 -14.03 -17.30
N PHE A 105 0.91 -13.37 -18.25
CA PHE A 105 -0.52 -13.06 -18.15
C PHE A 105 -1.38 -14.29 -17.86
N TYR A 106 -1.12 -15.40 -18.57
CA TYR A 106 -1.90 -16.64 -18.45
C TYR A 106 -1.69 -17.40 -17.12
N THR A 107 -0.79 -16.93 -16.25
CA THR A 107 -0.68 -17.45 -14.88
C THR A 107 -1.80 -16.95 -13.96
N GLY A 108 -2.53 -15.90 -14.37
CA GLY A 108 -3.56 -15.21 -13.58
C GLY A 108 -3.01 -14.25 -12.52
N LYS A 109 -1.76 -14.41 -12.09
CA LYS A 109 -1.06 -13.58 -11.10
C LYS A 109 0.26 -13.07 -11.67
N GLN A 110 0.16 -12.32 -12.78
CA GLN A 110 1.33 -11.92 -13.55
C GLN A 110 2.31 -11.08 -12.73
N SER A 111 1.81 -10.19 -11.87
CA SER A 111 2.65 -9.25 -11.11
C SER A 111 3.40 -10.00 -10.00
N TYR A 112 2.71 -10.91 -9.31
CA TYR A 112 3.33 -11.78 -8.32
C TYR A 112 4.39 -12.71 -8.92
N TYR A 113 4.08 -13.41 -10.02
CA TYR A 113 5.06 -14.32 -10.62
C TYR A 113 6.22 -13.58 -11.31
N SER A 114 5.99 -12.37 -11.83
CA SER A 114 7.08 -11.52 -12.31
C SER A 114 8.02 -11.17 -11.16
N LEU A 115 7.47 -10.75 -10.02
CA LEU A 115 8.24 -10.46 -8.82
C LEU A 115 9.04 -11.67 -8.34
N MET A 116 8.42 -12.85 -8.30
CA MET A 116 9.10 -14.10 -7.94
C MET A 116 10.24 -14.43 -8.92
N HIS A 117 10.01 -14.25 -10.22
CA HIS A 117 11.00 -14.50 -11.26
C HIS A 117 12.21 -13.56 -11.13
N GLU A 118 11.96 -12.26 -10.99
CA GLU A 118 13.01 -11.25 -10.77
C GLU A 118 13.81 -11.55 -9.49
N THR A 119 13.13 -11.85 -8.38
CA THR A 119 13.79 -12.17 -7.11
C THR A 119 14.67 -13.42 -7.24
N TYR A 120 14.18 -14.43 -7.95
CA TYR A 120 14.95 -15.65 -8.18
C TYR A 120 16.16 -15.42 -9.10
N GLU A 121 16.01 -14.55 -10.10
CA GLU A 121 17.13 -14.12 -10.96
C GLU A 121 18.23 -13.44 -10.14
N LYS A 122 17.85 -12.57 -9.19
CA LYS A 122 18.80 -11.95 -8.24
C LYS A 122 19.48 -12.97 -7.35
N LEU A 123 18.75 -13.97 -6.89
CA LEU A 123 19.33 -15.06 -6.10
C LEU A 123 20.37 -15.83 -6.92
N LEU A 124 20.06 -16.14 -8.18
CA LEU A 124 20.98 -16.86 -9.07
C LEU A 124 22.21 -16.02 -9.42
N SER A 125 22.07 -14.70 -9.61
CA SER A 125 23.21 -13.82 -9.89
C SER A 125 24.20 -13.78 -8.72
N VAL A 126 23.69 -13.73 -7.48
CA VAL A 126 24.50 -13.80 -6.25
C VAL A 126 25.20 -15.15 -6.14
N GLN A 127 24.50 -16.25 -6.41
CA GLN A 127 25.11 -17.59 -6.40
C GLN A 127 26.24 -17.72 -7.42
N LYS A 128 26.01 -17.29 -8.66
CA LYS A 128 27.05 -17.29 -9.71
C LYS A 128 28.27 -16.47 -9.31
N TYR A 129 28.05 -15.30 -8.72
CA TYR A 129 29.13 -14.45 -8.22
C TYR A 129 29.94 -15.14 -7.11
N GLN A 130 29.26 -15.83 -6.18
CA GLN A 130 29.91 -16.60 -5.14
C GLN A 130 30.72 -17.78 -5.70
N ASP A 131 30.18 -18.50 -6.67
CA ASP A 131 30.87 -19.60 -7.35
C ASP A 131 32.15 -19.11 -8.05
N GLN A 132 32.09 -17.93 -8.68
CA GLN A 132 33.25 -17.28 -9.30
C GLN A 132 34.31 -16.86 -8.29
N LEU A 133 33.92 -16.32 -7.13
CA LEU A 133 34.85 -15.98 -6.05
C LEU A 133 35.52 -17.22 -5.45
N THR A 134 34.73 -18.29 -5.29
CA THR A 134 35.22 -19.58 -4.79
C THR A 134 36.23 -20.19 -5.76
N ALA A 135 35.98 -20.10 -7.08
CA ALA A 135 36.93 -20.52 -8.10
C ALA A 135 38.23 -19.69 -8.13
N GLN A 136 38.23 -18.49 -7.54
CA GLN A 136 39.38 -17.59 -7.43
C GLN A 136 40.04 -17.62 -6.04
N ASP A 137 39.64 -18.54 -5.15
CA ASP A 137 40.12 -18.68 -3.76
C ASP A 137 40.00 -17.40 -2.90
N LEU A 138 39.10 -16.50 -3.26
CA LEU A 138 38.85 -15.27 -2.50
C LEU A 138 37.87 -15.54 -1.36
N PRO A 139 38.16 -15.07 -0.12
CA PRO A 139 37.28 -15.31 1.01
C PRO A 139 35.93 -14.59 0.82
N PRO A 140 34.80 -15.23 1.15
CA PRO A 140 33.50 -14.58 1.08
C PRO A 140 33.42 -13.44 2.10
N GLN A 141 33.07 -12.25 1.61
CA GLN A 141 32.87 -11.06 2.44
C GLN A 141 31.64 -11.30 3.34
N LYS A 142 31.87 -11.68 4.60
CA LYS A 142 30.79 -11.91 5.60
C LYS A 142 30.40 -10.60 6.27
N GLU A 143 29.80 -9.69 5.52
CA GLU A 143 29.09 -8.58 6.14
C GLU A 143 27.71 -9.07 6.59
N LYS A 144 27.53 -9.25 7.90
CA LYS A 144 26.23 -9.54 8.48
C LYS A 144 25.36 -8.29 8.35
N ARG A 145 24.35 -8.34 7.48
CA ARG A 145 23.35 -7.27 7.36
C ARG A 145 22.53 -7.19 8.64
N ASN A 146 22.56 -6.02 9.27
CA ASN A 146 21.72 -5.73 10.42
C ASN A 146 20.35 -5.22 9.92
N LEU A 147 19.31 -6.05 10.06
CA LEU A 147 17.90 -5.62 9.96
C LEU A 147 17.40 -4.94 11.25
N ALA A 148 18.34 -4.39 12.03
CA ALA A 148 18.12 -3.59 13.24
C ALA A 148 16.97 -2.59 13.09
N GLY A 149 15.72 -2.92 13.46
CA GLY A 149 14.59 -1.98 13.38
C GLY A 149 13.86 -1.92 12.04
N SER A 150 13.98 -2.93 11.17
CA SER A 150 13.19 -3.05 9.94
C SER A 150 12.29 -4.29 9.97
N ARG A 151 11.08 -4.17 9.40
CA ARG A 151 10.15 -5.28 9.17
C ARG A 151 9.92 -5.50 7.69
N TRP A 152 9.55 -6.71 7.30
CA TRP A 152 9.05 -6.99 5.95
C TRP A 152 7.68 -6.34 5.72
N LEU A 153 7.34 -6.10 4.45
CA LEU A 153 5.98 -5.74 4.06
C LEU A 153 5.00 -6.82 4.52
N THR A 154 3.86 -6.39 5.05
CA THR A 154 2.73 -7.28 5.35
C THR A 154 2.08 -7.76 4.06
N LYS A 155 1.26 -8.81 4.16
CA LYS A 155 0.48 -9.32 3.01
C LYS A 155 -0.33 -8.22 2.34
N ILE A 156 -1.06 -7.42 3.12
CA ILE A 156 -1.93 -6.34 2.60
C ILE A 156 -1.10 -5.32 1.84
N GLU A 157 0.02 -4.87 2.42
CA GLU A 157 0.92 -3.91 1.76
C GLU A 157 1.52 -4.48 0.45
N LEU A 158 1.77 -5.79 0.40
CA LEU A 158 2.26 -6.45 -0.81
C LEU A 158 1.16 -6.58 -1.89
N GLU A 159 -0.07 -6.88 -1.48
CA GLU A 159 -1.24 -6.93 -2.36
C GLU A 159 -1.56 -5.55 -2.97
N GLU A 160 -1.46 -4.50 -2.17
CA GLU A 160 -1.59 -3.11 -2.62
C GLU A 160 -0.49 -2.75 -3.62
N MET A 161 0.76 -3.07 -3.33
CA MET A 161 1.89 -2.79 -4.24
C MET A 161 1.77 -3.52 -5.59
N LEU A 162 1.20 -4.73 -5.61
CA LEU A 162 1.04 -5.53 -6.83
C LEU A 162 -0.32 -5.32 -7.51
N LEU A 163 -1.28 -4.70 -6.83
CA LEU A 163 -2.70 -4.70 -7.21
C LEU A 163 -3.24 -6.12 -7.46
N GLU A 164 -2.76 -7.12 -6.71
CA GLU A 164 -3.18 -8.52 -6.83
C GLU A 164 -3.50 -9.15 -5.48
N LYS A 165 -4.55 -9.97 -5.44
CA LYS A 165 -4.87 -10.79 -4.27
C LYS A 165 -3.89 -11.95 -4.17
N LEU A 166 -3.35 -12.17 -2.97
CA LEU A 166 -2.38 -13.20 -2.67
C LEU A 166 -2.95 -14.22 -1.68
N SER A 167 -2.51 -15.47 -1.81
CA SER A 167 -2.72 -16.45 -0.75
C SER A 167 -1.70 -16.24 0.37
N ASP A 168 -1.99 -16.72 1.58
CA ASP A 168 -1.02 -16.72 2.68
C ASP A 168 0.21 -17.58 2.35
N ASP A 169 0.01 -18.66 1.58
CA ASP A 169 1.08 -19.51 1.08
C ASP A 169 1.99 -18.78 0.08
N ASP A 170 1.40 -17.95 -0.79
CA ASP A 170 2.14 -17.16 -1.78
C ASP A 170 3.02 -16.13 -1.08
N TYR A 171 2.43 -15.42 -0.12
CA TYR A 171 3.17 -14.48 0.72
C TYR A 171 4.33 -15.19 1.45
N SER A 172 4.05 -16.33 2.09
CA SER A 172 5.07 -17.09 2.83
C SER A 172 6.22 -17.54 1.92
N ARG A 173 5.93 -18.03 0.71
CA ARG A 173 6.94 -18.41 -0.29
C ARG A 173 7.82 -17.23 -0.71
N PHE A 174 7.22 -16.06 -0.92
CA PHE A 174 7.96 -14.86 -1.27
C PHE A 174 8.90 -14.41 -0.14
N ILE A 175 8.42 -14.40 1.10
CA ILE A 175 9.26 -14.06 2.27
C ILE A 175 10.41 -15.07 2.44
N GLN A 176 10.17 -16.36 2.27
CA GLN A 176 11.23 -17.38 2.31
C GLN A 176 12.31 -17.13 1.25
N LEU A 177 11.91 -16.70 0.04
CA LEU A 177 12.85 -16.38 -1.03
C LEU A 177 13.71 -15.15 -0.69
N LEU A 178 13.09 -14.10 -0.12
CA LEU A 178 13.83 -12.92 0.36
C LEU A 178 14.77 -13.25 1.52
N GLN A 179 14.33 -14.06 2.48
CA GLN A 179 15.18 -14.54 3.56
C GLN A 179 16.37 -15.34 3.03
N LYS A 180 16.14 -16.24 2.07
CA LYS A 180 17.21 -16.99 1.41
C LYS A 180 18.20 -16.06 0.72
N LEU A 181 17.71 -15.04 0.01
CA LEU A 181 18.57 -14.02 -0.59
C LEU A 181 19.42 -13.31 0.48
N MET A 182 18.84 -12.97 1.63
CA MET A 182 19.58 -12.34 2.74
C MET A 182 20.61 -13.22 3.45
N THR A 183 20.43 -14.55 3.44
CA THR A 183 21.42 -15.47 4.03
C THR A 183 22.70 -15.58 3.20
N LEU A 184 22.62 -15.29 1.90
CA LEU A 184 23.78 -15.31 1.03
C LEU A 184 24.62 -14.05 1.24
N PRO A 185 25.96 -14.12 1.08
CA PRO A 185 26.83 -12.95 1.01
C PRO A 185 26.49 -12.12 -0.24
N CYS A 186 25.42 -11.34 -0.17
CA CYS A 186 25.05 -10.42 -1.22
C CYS A 186 25.92 -9.16 -1.07
N GLY A 187 26.66 -8.79 -2.12
CA GLY A 187 27.24 -7.45 -2.18
C GLY A 187 26.16 -6.37 -2.08
N ASN A 188 26.58 -5.11 -1.87
CA ASN A 188 25.73 -3.91 -1.84
C ASN A 188 24.78 -3.75 -3.05
N ILE A 189 25.00 -4.52 -4.11
CA ILE A 189 24.27 -4.53 -5.38
C ILE A 189 22.77 -4.80 -5.18
N GLU A 190 22.41 -5.71 -4.27
CA GLU A 190 21.01 -6.15 -4.09
C GLU A 190 20.33 -5.55 -2.84
N GLU A 191 21.01 -4.66 -2.11
CA GLU A 191 20.43 -4.02 -0.91
C GLU A 191 19.27 -3.10 -1.26
N LYS A 192 19.41 -2.32 -2.34
CA LYS A 192 18.35 -1.44 -2.84
C LYS A 192 17.09 -2.23 -3.21
N TYR A 193 17.26 -3.44 -3.74
CA TYR A 193 16.16 -4.32 -4.09
C TYR A 193 15.43 -4.82 -2.84
N ILE A 194 16.17 -5.34 -1.86
CA ILE A 194 15.60 -5.82 -0.59
C ILE A 194 14.91 -4.68 0.18
N GLN A 195 15.50 -3.48 0.15
CA GLN A 195 14.95 -2.32 0.85
C GLN A 195 13.54 -1.96 0.38
N LYS A 196 13.21 -2.18 -0.91
CA LYS A 196 11.86 -1.98 -1.48
C LYS A 196 10.78 -2.77 -0.72
N PHE A 197 11.13 -3.93 -0.17
CA PHE A 197 10.21 -4.83 0.53
C PHE A 197 10.32 -4.73 2.05
N SER A 198 11.05 -3.75 2.57
CA SER A 198 11.23 -3.53 4.00
C SER A 198 10.73 -2.15 4.41
N LYS A 199 10.16 -2.04 5.61
CA LYS A 199 9.79 -0.77 6.24
C LYS A 199 10.54 -0.61 7.55
N VAL A 200 11.08 0.59 7.77
CA VAL A 200 11.70 0.96 9.04
C VAL A 200 10.61 1.05 10.09
N VAL A 201 10.78 0.36 11.20
CA VAL A 201 9.92 0.41 12.37
C VAL A 201 10.50 1.47 13.30
N PRO A 202 9.81 2.62 13.51
CA PRO A 202 10.28 3.60 14.47
C PRO A 202 10.24 2.98 15.87
N ALA A 203 11.42 2.79 16.47
CA ALA A 203 11.51 2.37 17.85
C ALA A 203 11.06 3.53 18.74
N GLN A 204 9.89 3.39 19.36
CA GLN A 204 9.48 4.29 20.44
C GLN A 204 10.34 3.96 21.66
N LEU A 205 11.42 4.72 21.82
CA LEU A 205 12.17 4.71 23.08
C LEU A 205 11.25 5.31 24.14
N GLN A 206 10.83 4.49 25.11
CA GLN A 206 10.24 4.97 26.35
C GLN A 206 11.32 5.70 27.15
N LYS A 207 11.66 6.91 26.71
CA LYS A 207 12.39 7.84 27.56
C LYS A 207 11.36 8.36 28.56
N ILE A 208 11.52 7.94 29.80
CA ILE A 208 10.84 8.58 30.93
C ILE A 208 11.24 10.06 30.86
N VAL A 209 10.26 10.92 30.59
CA VAL A 209 10.47 12.36 30.63
C VAL A 209 10.57 12.71 32.11
N ILE A 210 11.80 12.78 32.61
CA ILE A 210 12.06 13.24 33.98
C ILE A 210 11.84 14.75 33.97
N GLU A 211 10.85 15.21 34.74
CA GLU A 211 10.63 16.65 34.89
C GLU A 211 11.90 17.32 35.46
N PRO A 212 12.26 18.51 34.98
CA PRO A 212 13.41 19.23 35.49
C PRO A 212 13.22 19.55 36.99
N LEU A 213 14.28 19.35 37.76
CA LEU A 213 14.34 19.66 39.19
C LEU A 213 14.01 21.14 39.41
N LYS A 214 13.02 21.43 40.26
CA LYS A 214 12.68 22.78 40.71
C LYS A 214 13.27 22.99 42.11
N TYR A 215 13.51 24.24 42.48
CA TYR A 215 14.01 24.61 43.81
C TYR A 215 13.00 25.51 44.51
N ASP A 216 12.76 25.26 45.79
CA ASP A 216 11.94 26.14 46.63
C ASP A 216 12.72 27.38 47.11
N GLU A 217 12.04 28.29 47.81
CA GLU A 217 12.64 29.53 48.35
C GLU A 217 13.75 29.28 49.38
N ARG A 218 13.87 28.05 49.90
CA ARG A 218 14.90 27.61 50.86
C ARG A 218 16.05 26.88 50.17
N GLY A 219 16.01 26.75 48.84
CA GLY A 219 17.02 26.06 48.04
C GLY A 219 16.89 24.53 48.03
N VAL A 220 15.74 23.97 48.46
CA VAL A 220 15.48 22.53 48.47
C VAL A 220 14.95 22.09 47.11
N ALA A 221 15.57 21.05 46.55
CA ALA A 221 15.18 20.46 45.28
C ALA A 221 13.92 19.59 45.39
N PHE A 222 12.98 19.74 44.44
CA PHE A 222 11.81 18.89 44.29
C PHE A 222 11.44 18.65 42.81
N SER A 223 10.66 17.61 42.55
CA SER A 223 10.06 17.32 41.24
C SER A 223 8.57 17.04 41.41
N THR A 224 7.74 17.50 40.48
CA THR A 224 6.30 17.23 40.46
C THR A 224 6.01 16.07 39.50
N GLY A 225 5.00 15.26 39.80
CA GLY A 225 4.51 14.24 38.89
C GLY A 225 3.00 14.20 38.94
N GLU A 226 2.36 14.13 37.77
CA GLU A 226 0.91 13.92 37.65
C GLU A 226 0.63 12.42 37.45
N GLY A 227 -0.43 11.92 38.11
CA GLY A 227 -0.84 10.51 38.10
C GLY A 227 -2.13 10.28 37.33
#